data_AF-A0A6L3AHJ7-F1
#
_entry.id   AF-A0A6L3AHJ7-F1
#
_cell.length_a   1.000
_cell.length_b   1.000
_cell.length_c   1.000
_cell.angle_alpha   90.00
_cell.angle_beta   90.00
_cell.angle_gamma   90.00
#
_symmetry.space_group_name_H-M   'P 1'
#
loop_
_entity.id
_entity.type
_entity.pdbx_description
1 polymer ?
#
loop_
_entity_poly.entity_id
_entity_poly.type
_entity_poly.pdbx_seq_one_letter_code
_entity_poly.pdbx_strand_id
1 'polypeptide(L)'
;MVNYYDILEVHHEVSEEEIKRSFRTLIKKYHPDIHGQNKLWAESKTKTIIQAYKILSDSTAREQYDRLYKHHLQTYKTTRIYKKEEKNSKTDTSIRTQAHTIFIDLLNGRMRNAVERYEHLSEEYVNIDFLLHLNHRDYVDCKFLLAEAYEKLGKYEICIEFYEFILERGRDSTHRHHLLAEIKERIRNIYCRKLAKCAPPEKALIIYEKVLKLKLYKNENAFIYKKMAECYIKLKEYENALKYLNIALSLKPNLQGANKLKTKLKQHNPNFAM
;
A
#
# COMPACT_ATOMS: atom_id res chain seq x y z
N MET A 1 1.00 6.14 17.53
CA MET A 1 0.48 4.82 17.96
C MET A 1 -0.36 5.04 19.22
N VAL A 2 -1.46 4.32 19.41
CA VAL A 2 -2.33 4.47 20.60
C VAL A 2 -1.68 3.74 21.77
N ASN A 3 -1.61 4.39 22.95
CA ASN A 3 -1.04 3.77 24.15
C ASN A 3 -2.12 2.99 24.94
N TYR A 4 -2.09 1.66 24.82
CA TYR A 4 -3.03 0.78 25.53
C TYR A 4 -2.81 0.75 27.05
N TYR A 5 -1.61 1.05 27.53
CA TYR A 5 -1.33 1.17 28.97
C TYR A 5 -2.02 2.40 29.57
N ASP A 6 -2.00 3.53 28.85
CA ASP A 6 -2.70 4.75 29.27
C ASP A 6 -4.23 4.58 29.24
N ILE A 7 -4.75 3.84 28.26
CA ILE A 7 -6.18 3.51 28.17
C ILE A 7 -6.63 2.67 29.36
N LEU A 8 -5.79 1.74 29.79
CA LEU A 8 -6.04 0.92 30.98
C LEU A 8 -5.53 1.59 32.27
N GLU A 9 -5.08 2.85 32.23
CA GLU A 9 -4.60 3.60 33.39
C GLU A 9 -3.55 2.83 34.22
N VAL A 10 -2.66 2.07 33.56
CA VAL A 10 -1.64 1.22 34.19
C VAL A 10 -0.23 1.51 33.67
N HIS A 11 0.78 1.16 34.45
CA HIS A 11 2.18 1.31 34.05
C HIS A 11 2.58 0.27 32.98
N HIS A 12 3.67 0.49 32.25
CA HIS A 12 4.13 -0.43 31.20
C HIS A 12 4.74 -1.74 31.77
N GLU A 13 5.30 -1.66 32.98
CA GLU A 13 5.85 -2.81 33.73
C GLU A 13 4.81 -3.51 34.60
N VAL A 14 3.52 -3.20 34.40
CA VAL A 14 2.40 -3.76 35.17
C VAL A 14 2.27 -5.28 34.98
N SER A 15 1.89 -5.97 36.05
CA SER A 15 1.59 -7.40 36.04
C SER A 15 0.28 -7.71 35.30
N GLU A 16 0.10 -8.94 34.83
CA GLU A 16 -1.17 -9.35 34.21
C GLU A 16 -2.37 -9.22 35.16
N GLU A 17 -2.15 -9.44 36.45
CA GLU A 17 -3.19 -9.35 37.49
C GLU A 17 -3.70 -7.91 37.65
N GLU A 18 -2.78 -6.95 37.61
CA GLU A 18 -3.09 -5.52 37.68
C GLU A 18 -3.77 -5.01 36.39
N ILE A 19 -3.38 -5.52 35.21
CA ILE A 19 -4.10 -5.25 33.94
C ILE A 19 -5.54 -5.75 34.04
N LYS A 20 -5.75 -6.97 34.55
CA LYS A 20 -7.09 -7.56 34.77
C LYS A 20 -7.89 -6.76 35.79
N ARG A 21 -7.26 -6.30 36.87
CA ARG A 21 -7.90 -5.47 37.91
C ARG A 21 -8.32 -4.11 37.37
N SER A 22 -7.46 -3.45 36.61
CA SER A 22 -7.78 -2.14 36.02
C SER A 22 -8.89 -2.26 34.98
N PHE A 23 -8.81 -3.25 34.08
CA PHE A 23 -9.87 -3.53 33.11
C PHE A 23 -11.25 -3.69 33.76
N ARG A 24 -11.35 -4.51 34.81
CA ARG A 24 -12.62 -4.71 35.54
C ARG A 24 -13.14 -3.42 36.17
N THR A 25 -12.25 -2.56 36.64
CA THR A 25 -12.60 -1.26 37.25
C THR A 25 -13.11 -0.28 36.18
N LEU A 26 -12.42 -0.20 35.05
CA LEU A 26 -12.76 0.70 33.94
C LEU A 26 -14.04 0.26 33.22
N ILE A 27 -14.26 -1.03 33.01
CA ILE A 27 -15.52 -1.53 32.42
C ILE A 27 -16.71 -1.21 33.31
N LYS A 28 -16.58 -1.38 34.63
CA LYS A 28 -17.64 -0.98 35.58
C LYS A 28 -17.87 0.53 35.58
N LYS A 29 -16.81 1.33 35.41
CA LYS A 29 -16.87 2.80 35.39
C LYS A 29 -17.48 3.38 34.11
N TYR A 30 -17.30 2.71 32.97
CA TYR A 30 -17.74 3.20 31.65
C TYR A 30 -18.84 2.34 31.01
N HIS A 31 -19.48 1.44 31.76
CA HIS A 31 -20.55 0.60 31.22
C HIS A 31 -21.72 1.45 30.68
N PRO A 32 -22.27 1.17 29.49
CA PRO A 32 -23.36 1.97 28.92
C PRO A 32 -24.61 2.02 29.80
N ASP A 33 -24.88 0.97 30.58
CA ASP A 33 -26.07 0.88 31.45
C ASP A 33 -26.06 1.85 32.63
N ILE A 34 -24.91 2.36 33.05
CA ILE A 34 -24.80 3.34 34.14
C ILE A 34 -24.78 4.80 33.64
N HIS A 35 -24.66 5.01 32.32
CA HIS A 35 -24.43 6.34 31.71
C HIS A 35 -25.59 6.79 30.82
N GLY A 36 -26.83 6.68 31.30
CA GLY A 36 -28.10 7.04 30.63
C GLY A 36 -28.00 7.94 29.38
N GLN A 37 -27.93 9.27 29.55
CA GLN A 37 -27.85 10.24 28.43
C GLN A 37 -26.49 10.25 27.71
N ASN A 38 -25.42 9.76 28.35
CA ASN A 38 -24.06 9.69 27.81
C ASN A 38 -23.70 8.31 27.25
N LYS A 39 -24.69 7.50 26.89
CA LYS A 39 -24.53 6.10 26.47
C LYS A 39 -23.52 5.96 25.32
N LEU A 40 -23.57 6.85 24.33
CA LEU A 40 -22.65 6.80 23.17
C LEU A 40 -21.18 7.04 23.55
N TRP A 41 -20.91 7.95 24.48
CA TRP A 41 -19.56 8.21 24.99
C TRP A 41 -19.05 7.02 25.81
N ALA A 42 -19.90 6.46 26.66
CA ALA A 42 -19.62 5.27 27.46
C ALA A 42 -19.34 4.04 26.58
N GLU A 43 -20.12 3.83 25.51
CA GLU A 43 -19.88 2.78 24.51
C GLU A 43 -18.54 2.97 23.80
N SER A 44 -18.20 4.19 23.37
CA SER A 44 -16.93 4.46 22.72
C SER A 44 -15.74 4.18 23.64
N LYS A 45 -15.80 4.63 24.89
CA LYS A 45 -14.75 4.37 25.90
C LYS A 45 -14.64 2.89 26.21
N THR A 46 -15.76 2.20 26.41
CA THR A 46 -15.79 0.76 26.66
C THR A 46 -15.16 -0.03 25.52
N LYS A 47 -15.45 0.31 24.26
CA LYS A 47 -14.81 -0.32 23.10
C LYS A 47 -13.29 -0.17 23.12
N THR A 48 -12.79 1.04 23.42
CA THR A 48 -11.34 1.30 23.51
C THR A 48 -10.68 0.53 24.66
N ILE A 49 -11.34 0.42 25.81
CA ILE A 49 -10.88 -0.35 26.98
C ILE A 49 -10.81 -1.85 26.66
N ILE A 50 -11.84 -2.42 26.01
CA ILE A 50 -11.85 -3.82 25.58
C ILE A 50 -10.71 -4.11 24.59
N GLN A 51 -10.48 -3.21 23.64
CA GLN A 51 -9.40 -3.36 22.67
C GLN A 51 -8.03 -3.30 23.33
N ALA A 52 -7.81 -2.38 24.28
CA ALA A 52 -6.56 -2.30 25.03
C ALA A 52 -6.31 -3.56 25.86
N TYR A 53 -7.33 -4.05 26.56
CA TYR A 53 -7.25 -5.29 27.33
C TYR A 53 -6.93 -6.49 26.45
N LYS A 54 -7.60 -6.64 25.30
CA LYS A 54 -7.37 -7.76 24.37
C LYS A 54 -5.90 -7.88 23.94
N ILE A 55 -5.23 -6.74 23.72
CA ILE A 55 -3.82 -6.71 23.32
C ILE A 55 -2.89 -6.92 24.52
N LEU A 56 -3.18 -6.32 25.67
CA LEU A 56 -2.29 -6.37 26.83
C LEU A 56 -2.46 -7.63 27.69
N SER A 57 -3.58 -8.35 27.58
CA SER A 57 -3.85 -9.56 28.36
C SER A 57 -3.25 -10.84 27.78
N ASP A 58 -2.91 -10.84 26.49
CA ASP A 58 -2.26 -11.96 25.82
C ASP A 58 -0.76 -11.70 25.78
N SER A 59 0.03 -12.59 26.37
CA SER A 59 1.48 -12.44 26.45
C SER A 59 2.14 -12.28 25.08
N THR A 60 1.69 -13.03 24.06
CA THR A 60 2.24 -12.95 22.71
C THR A 60 1.85 -11.65 22.00
N ALA A 61 0.59 -11.22 22.15
CA ALA A 61 0.10 -9.97 21.57
C ALA A 61 0.69 -8.74 22.28
N ARG A 62 0.87 -8.81 23.60
CA ARG A 62 1.54 -7.79 24.42
C ARG A 62 2.98 -7.66 24.01
N GLU A 63 3.70 -8.76 23.84
CA GLU A 63 5.11 -8.72 23.41
C GLU A 63 5.26 -8.14 21.99
N GLN A 64 4.36 -8.48 21.05
CA GLN A 64 4.34 -7.87 19.72
C GLN A 64 4.00 -6.38 19.78
N TYR A 65 3.01 -6.00 20.58
CA TYR A 65 2.65 -4.60 20.83
C TYR A 65 3.81 -3.83 21.46
N ASP A 66 4.49 -4.40 22.46
CA ASP A 66 5.64 -3.81 23.13
C ASP A 66 6.85 -3.71 22.21
N ARG A 67 7.09 -4.69 21.33
CA ARG A 67 8.11 -4.60 20.27
C ARG A 67 7.79 -3.47 19.30
N LEU A 68 6.55 -3.37 18.83
CA LEU A 68 6.12 -2.31 17.93
C LEU A 68 6.14 -0.94 18.62
N TYR A 69 5.76 -0.88 19.89
CA TYR A 69 5.75 0.34 20.71
C TYR A 69 7.17 0.77 21.08
N LYS A 70 8.07 -0.15 21.41
CA LYS A 70 9.51 0.12 21.60
C LYS A 70 10.19 0.50 20.30
N HIS A 71 9.88 -0.16 19.19
CA HIS A 71 10.35 0.25 17.86
C HIS A 71 9.81 1.63 17.53
N HIS A 72 8.55 1.95 17.83
CA HIS A 72 7.99 3.29 17.65
C HIS A 72 8.66 4.32 18.58
N LEU A 73 8.93 3.98 19.84
CA LEU A 73 9.62 4.84 20.80
C LEU A 73 11.11 4.99 20.48
N GLN A 74 11.78 3.97 19.94
CA GLN A 74 13.12 4.06 19.38
C GLN A 74 13.08 4.90 18.13
N THR A 75 12.13 4.69 17.21
CA THR A 75 11.96 5.58 16.06
C THR A 75 11.75 7.01 16.56
N TYR A 76 10.89 7.26 17.55
CA TYR A 76 10.67 8.59 18.13
C TYR A 76 11.88 9.15 18.89
N LYS A 77 12.62 8.34 19.66
CA LYS A 77 13.82 8.75 20.40
C LYS A 77 15.01 8.94 19.47
N THR A 78 15.21 8.09 18.48
CA THR A 78 16.16 8.22 17.38
C THR A 78 15.79 9.47 16.57
N THR A 79 14.53 9.69 16.17
CA THR A 79 14.06 10.95 15.56
C THR A 79 14.25 12.17 16.48
N ARG A 80 14.24 12.01 17.83
CA ARG A 80 14.46 13.10 18.80
C ARG A 80 15.95 13.34 19.10
N ILE A 81 16.80 12.31 19.03
CA ILE A 81 18.26 12.35 19.18
C ILE A 81 18.87 12.89 17.88
N TYR A 82 18.40 12.44 16.71
CA TYR A 82 18.63 13.08 15.42
C TYR A 82 18.18 14.56 15.47
N LYS A 83 16.96 14.89 15.93
CA LYS A 83 16.53 16.30 16.14
C LYS A 83 17.35 17.11 17.16
N LYS A 84 18.11 16.48 18.06
CA LYS A 84 18.92 17.17 19.09
C LYS A 84 20.38 17.31 18.66
N GLU A 85 20.88 16.41 17.82
CA GLU A 85 22.21 16.47 17.19
C GLU A 85 22.19 17.25 15.84
N GLU A 86 21.04 17.34 15.15
CA GLU A 86 20.76 18.14 13.92
C GLU A 86 20.63 19.66 14.15
N LYS A 87 20.81 20.16 15.38
CA LYS A 87 20.80 21.62 15.62
C LYS A 87 22.06 22.33 15.10
N ASN A 88 23.02 21.61 14.52
CA ASN A 88 24.34 22.14 14.18
C ASN A 88 24.80 21.98 12.71
N SER A 89 23.91 21.77 11.72
CA SER A 89 24.33 21.92 10.31
C SER A 89 23.32 22.66 9.42
N LYS A 90 23.83 23.59 8.59
CA LYS A 90 23.05 24.38 7.62
C LYS A 90 22.42 23.52 6.50
N THR A 91 22.93 22.32 6.28
CA THR A 91 22.52 21.42 5.20
C THR A 91 21.20 20.69 5.50
N ASP A 92 20.94 20.32 6.75
CA ASP A 92 19.72 19.58 7.14
C ASP A 92 18.44 20.45 7.14
N THR A 93 18.57 21.74 7.48
CA THR A 93 17.46 22.70 7.34
C THR A 93 17.05 22.88 5.87
N SER A 94 18.02 22.81 4.96
CA SER A 94 17.77 22.88 3.52
C SER A 94 16.95 21.69 3.02
N ILE A 95 17.34 20.46 3.36
CA ILE A 95 16.67 19.23 2.89
C ILE A 95 15.22 19.17 3.37
N ARG A 96 14.97 19.45 4.66
CA ARG A 96 13.61 19.49 5.21
C ARG A 96 12.72 20.52 4.50
N THR A 97 13.27 21.71 4.24
CA THR A 97 12.55 22.79 3.57
C THR A 97 12.22 22.41 2.14
N GLN A 98 13.16 21.76 1.45
CA GLN A 98 12.97 21.26 0.09
C GLN A 98 11.92 20.15 0.03
N ALA A 99 11.92 19.19 0.96
CA ALA A 99 10.87 18.16 1.05
C ALA A 99 9.46 18.75 1.25
N HIS A 100 9.32 19.74 2.14
CA HIS A 100 8.03 20.45 2.32
C HIS A 100 7.65 21.26 1.08
N THR A 101 8.63 21.87 0.41
CA THR A 101 8.39 22.63 -0.82
C THR A 101 7.87 21.72 -1.94
N ILE A 102 8.46 20.54 -2.11
CA ILE A 102 7.97 19.52 -3.05
C ILE A 102 6.51 19.17 -2.74
N PHE A 103 6.20 18.90 -1.46
CA PHE A 103 4.84 18.57 -1.07
C PHE A 103 3.84 19.70 -1.34
N ILE A 104 4.20 20.95 -1.03
CA ILE A 104 3.39 22.13 -1.31
C ILE A 104 3.22 22.34 -2.82
N ASP A 105 4.26 22.14 -3.61
CA ASP A 105 4.19 22.23 -5.08
C ASP A 105 3.20 21.20 -5.65
N LEU A 106 3.23 19.97 -5.13
CA LEU A 106 2.27 18.92 -5.53
C LEU A 106 0.83 19.28 -5.16
N LEU A 107 0.60 19.76 -3.93
CA LEU A 107 -0.74 20.20 -3.48
C LEU A 107 -1.29 21.35 -4.33
N ASN A 108 -0.43 22.25 -4.77
CA ASN A 108 -0.79 23.37 -5.64
C ASN A 108 -0.86 22.99 -7.13
N GLY A 109 -0.71 21.72 -7.48
CA GLY A 109 -0.77 21.23 -8.86
C GLY A 109 0.45 21.58 -9.71
N ARG A 110 1.54 22.10 -9.13
CA ARG A 110 2.81 22.42 -9.80
C ARG A 110 3.67 21.15 -9.97
N MET A 111 3.11 20.16 -10.64
CA MET A 111 3.64 18.79 -10.69
C MET A 111 5.03 18.70 -11.36
N ARG A 112 5.28 19.49 -12.42
CA ARG A 112 6.59 19.52 -13.10
C ARG A 112 7.70 19.98 -12.17
N ASN A 113 7.51 21.14 -11.55
CA ASN A 113 8.47 21.72 -10.60
C ASN A 113 8.73 20.78 -9.42
N ALA A 114 7.69 20.15 -8.89
CA ALA A 114 7.83 19.20 -7.79
C ALA A 114 8.67 17.99 -8.18
N VAL A 115 8.42 17.41 -9.36
CA VAL A 115 9.17 16.25 -9.87
C VAL A 115 10.62 16.64 -10.18
N GLU A 116 10.86 17.76 -10.84
CA GLU A 116 12.22 18.24 -11.13
C GLU A 116 13.03 18.45 -9.84
N ARG A 117 12.42 19.07 -8.82
CA ARG A 117 13.05 19.19 -7.50
C ARG A 117 13.30 17.82 -6.88
N TYR A 118 12.30 16.93 -6.88
CA TYR A 118 12.44 15.59 -6.31
C TYR A 118 13.58 14.80 -6.97
N GLU A 119 13.68 14.84 -8.30
CA GLU A 119 14.75 14.17 -9.06
C GLU A 119 16.12 14.77 -8.73
N HIS A 120 16.24 16.09 -8.72
CA HIS A 120 17.49 16.77 -8.36
C HIS A 120 17.95 16.39 -6.95
N LEU A 121 17.07 16.40 -5.95
CA LEU A 121 17.42 15.97 -4.60
C LEU A 121 17.76 14.47 -4.54
N SER A 122 17.11 13.64 -5.35
CA SER A 122 17.38 12.20 -5.38
C SER A 122 18.75 11.89 -6.00
N GLU A 123 19.23 12.74 -6.91
CA GLU A 123 20.58 12.68 -7.47
C GLU A 123 21.64 13.18 -6.47
N GLU A 124 21.34 14.27 -5.76
CA GLU A 124 22.25 14.87 -4.78
C GLU A 124 22.41 14.00 -3.51
N TYR A 125 21.33 13.35 -3.06
CA TYR A 125 21.28 12.57 -1.83
C TYR A 125 20.90 11.11 -2.12
N VAL A 126 21.82 10.39 -2.77
CA VAL A 126 21.64 8.99 -3.13
C VAL A 126 21.34 8.13 -1.89
N ASN A 127 20.31 7.29 -1.98
CA ASN A 127 19.83 6.37 -0.93
C ASN A 127 19.23 7.04 0.33
N ILE A 128 18.96 8.34 0.30
CA ILE A 128 18.29 9.04 1.41
C ILE A 128 16.85 9.36 1.02
N ASP A 129 15.89 8.78 1.74
CA ASP A 129 14.48 9.17 1.59
C ASP A 129 14.22 10.47 2.37
N PHE A 130 14.54 11.61 1.76
CA PHE A 130 14.35 12.94 2.35
C PHE A 130 12.87 13.29 2.61
N LEU A 131 11.92 12.54 2.05
CA LEU A 131 10.51 12.72 2.39
C LEU A 131 10.20 12.25 3.81
N LEU A 132 11.08 11.47 4.46
CA LEU A 132 10.93 11.08 5.88
C LEU A 132 10.91 12.27 6.85
N HIS A 133 11.35 13.46 6.40
CA HIS A 133 11.21 14.70 7.17
C HIS A 133 9.77 15.22 7.23
N LEU A 134 8.87 14.72 6.39
CA LEU A 134 7.42 14.98 6.48
C LEU A 134 6.80 14.15 7.62
N ASN A 135 5.64 14.58 8.13
CA ASN A 135 4.91 13.74 9.07
C ASN A 135 4.39 12.47 8.35
N HIS A 136 4.06 11.41 9.09
CA HIS A 136 3.69 10.12 8.50
C HIS A 136 2.48 10.19 7.54
N ARG A 137 1.53 11.10 7.77
CA ARG A 137 0.37 11.27 6.86
C ARG A 137 0.85 11.91 5.56
N ASP A 138 1.50 13.06 5.68
CA ASP A 138 2.01 13.86 4.56
C ASP A 138 3.04 13.10 3.73
N TYR A 139 3.84 12.23 4.35
CA TYR A 139 4.80 11.38 3.65
C TYR A 139 4.13 10.42 2.66
N VAL A 140 3.06 9.74 3.07
CA VAL A 140 2.33 8.83 2.17
C VAL A 140 1.57 9.61 1.12
N ASP A 141 0.94 10.73 1.50
CA ASP A 141 0.19 11.58 0.59
C ASP A 141 1.12 12.23 -0.44
N CYS A 142 2.31 12.67 -0.03
CA CYS A 142 3.34 13.19 -0.93
C CYS A 142 3.82 12.13 -1.93
N LYS A 143 4.05 10.89 -1.50
CA LYS A 143 4.42 9.80 -2.41
C LYS A 143 3.30 9.43 -3.38
N PHE A 144 2.04 9.50 -2.94
CA PHE A 144 0.89 9.31 -3.84
C PHE A 144 0.84 10.42 -4.89
N LEU A 145 0.97 11.68 -4.48
CA LEU A 145 0.97 12.82 -5.40
C LEU A 145 2.16 12.80 -6.37
N LEU A 146 3.34 12.35 -5.93
CA LEU A 146 4.48 12.10 -6.82
C LEU A 146 4.16 11.02 -7.84
N ALA A 147 3.53 9.91 -7.43
CA ALA A 147 3.11 8.86 -8.35
C ALA A 147 2.14 9.40 -9.41
N GLU A 148 1.18 10.24 -9.03
CA GLU A 148 0.26 10.89 -9.97
C GLU A 148 0.97 11.86 -10.92
N ALA A 149 1.94 12.62 -10.40
CA ALA A 149 2.75 13.54 -11.21
C ALA A 149 3.55 12.76 -12.26
N TYR A 150 4.23 11.67 -11.86
CA TYR A 150 4.97 10.79 -12.76
C TYR A 150 4.06 10.10 -13.79
N GLU A 151 2.85 9.70 -13.40
CA GLU A 151 1.85 9.15 -14.31
C GLU A 151 1.49 10.14 -15.42
N LYS A 152 1.24 11.41 -15.05
CA LYS A 152 0.91 12.48 -16.01
C LYS A 152 2.08 12.84 -16.92
N LEU A 153 3.31 12.74 -16.41
CA LEU A 153 4.53 12.96 -17.20
C LEU A 153 4.90 11.75 -18.08
N GLY A 154 4.22 10.62 -17.94
CA GLY A 154 4.48 9.42 -18.73
C GLY A 154 5.70 8.60 -18.27
N LYS A 155 6.26 8.92 -17.09
CA LYS A 155 7.35 8.17 -16.44
C LYS A 155 6.74 7.01 -15.63
N TYR A 156 6.27 5.99 -16.35
CA TYR A 156 5.42 4.94 -15.79
C TYR A 156 6.14 3.97 -14.84
N GLU A 157 7.42 3.71 -15.08
CA GLU A 157 8.24 2.81 -14.27
C GLU A 157 8.36 3.33 -12.83
N ILE A 158 8.81 4.58 -12.69
CA ILE A 158 8.95 5.27 -11.40
C ILE A 158 7.58 5.40 -10.70
N CYS A 159 6.54 5.75 -11.47
CA CYS A 159 5.17 5.83 -10.96
C CYS A 159 4.72 4.53 -10.27
N ILE A 160 5.01 3.38 -10.88
CA ILE A 160 4.63 2.08 -10.32
C ILE A 160 5.37 1.79 -9.02
N GLU A 161 6.66 2.12 -8.92
CA GLU A 161 7.44 1.91 -7.69
C GLU A 161 6.81 2.63 -6.50
N PHE A 162 6.36 3.88 -6.70
CA PHE A 162 5.64 4.62 -5.66
C PHE A 162 4.30 3.98 -5.31
N TYR A 163 3.53 3.54 -6.30
CA TYR A 163 2.26 2.87 -6.05
C TYR A 163 2.42 1.53 -5.32
N GLU A 164 3.40 0.70 -5.70
CA GLU A 164 3.72 -0.57 -5.04
C GLU A 164 4.11 -0.34 -3.58
N PHE A 165 4.97 0.65 -3.33
CA PHE A 165 5.34 1.06 -1.99
C PHE A 165 4.13 1.46 -1.12
N ILE A 166 3.16 2.20 -1.68
CA ILE A 166 1.94 2.58 -0.95
C ILE A 166 1.08 1.34 -0.67
N LEU A 167 0.98 0.41 -1.62
CA LEU A 167 0.24 -0.84 -1.44
C LEU A 167 0.85 -1.74 -0.37
N GLU A 168 2.17 -1.77 -0.21
CA GLU A 168 2.85 -2.54 0.84
C GLU A 168 2.56 -1.96 2.22
N ARG A 169 2.64 -0.63 2.38
CA ARG A 169 2.39 0.05 3.67
C ARG A 169 0.91 0.15 4.04
N GLY A 170 0.02 0.13 3.06
CA GLY A 170 -1.41 0.27 3.28
C GLY A 170 -2.12 -0.98 3.78
N ARG A 171 -1.49 -2.16 3.75
CA ARG A 171 -2.13 -3.47 4.07
C ARG A 171 -2.73 -3.52 5.48
N ASP A 172 -2.17 -2.77 6.42
CA ASP A 172 -2.58 -2.79 7.83
C ASP A 172 -3.54 -1.63 8.20
N SER A 173 -3.87 -0.75 7.25
CA SER A 173 -4.67 0.44 7.52
C SER A 173 -6.12 0.31 7.05
N THR A 174 -7.05 0.19 8.00
CA THR A 174 -8.51 0.05 7.73
C THR A 174 -9.15 1.26 7.06
N HIS A 175 -8.49 2.43 7.12
CA HIS A 175 -9.06 3.70 6.67
C HIS A 175 -8.70 4.06 5.22
N ARG A 176 -7.92 3.24 4.51
CA ARG A 176 -7.44 3.56 3.14
C ARG A 176 -7.84 2.52 2.08
N HIS A 177 -8.79 1.64 2.37
CA HIS A 177 -9.17 0.56 1.44
C HIS A 177 -9.60 1.06 0.05
N HIS A 178 -10.29 2.20 -0.03
CA HIS A 178 -10.69 2.80 -1.32
C HIS A 178 -9.47 3.28 -2.13
N LEU A 179 -8.53 3.97 -1.48
CA LEU A 179 -7.28 4.42 -2.11
C LEU A 179 -6.46 3.23 -2.62
N LEU A 180 -6.39 2.14 -1.86
CA LEU A 180 -5.66 0.93 -2.27
C LEU A 180 -6.33 0.24 -3.46
N ALA A 181 -7.66 0.22 -3.53
CA ALA A 181 -8.37 -0.30 -4.69
C ALA A 181 -8.10 0.54 -5.95
N GLU A 182 -8.16 1.87 -5.81
CA GLU A 182 -7.85 2.81 -6.89
C GLU A 182 -6.42 2.65 -7.40
N ILE A 183 -5.43 2.59 -6.49
CA ILE A 183 -4.02 2.41 -6.84
C ILE A 183 -3.81 1.12 -7.63
N LYS A 184 -4.43 0.01 -7.22
CA LYS A 184 -4.33 -1.25 -7.97
C LYS A 184 -4.93 -1.13 -9.38
N GLU A 185 -6.03 -0.41 -9.53
CA GLU A 185 -6.64 -0.16 -10.84
C GLU A 185 -5.73 0.72 -11.73
N ARG A 186 -5.11 1.76 -11.15
CA ARG A 186 -4.16 2.63 -11.87
C ARG A 186 -2.93 1.86 -12.32
N ILE A 187 -2.29 1.08 -11.45
CA ILE A 187 -1.17 0.19 -11.80
C ILE A 187 -1.57 -0.73 -12.96
N ARG A 188 -2.74 -1.38 -12.88
CA ARG A 188 -3.23 -2.25 -13.96
C ARG A 188 -3.38 -1.49 -15.28
N ASN A 189 -3.96 -0.30 -15.26
CA ASN A 189 -4.16 0.51 -16.46
C ASN A 189 -2.83 0.92 -17.09
N ILE A 190 -1.85 1.32 -16.27
CA ILE A 190 -0.49 1.63 -16.71
C ILE A 190 0.15 0.41 -17.37
N TYR A 191 0.15 -0.74 -16.69
CA TYR A 191 0.74 -1.97 -17.23
C TYR A 191 0.06 -2.42 -18.53
N CYS A 192 -1.27 -2.53 -18.55
CA CYS A 192 -2.00 -3.07 -19.69
C CYS A 192 -2.06 -2.13 -20.90
N ARG A 193 -2.21 -0.81 -20.68
CA ARG A 193 -2.43 0.15 -21.78
C ARG A 193 -1.17 0.87 -22.23
N LYS A 194 -0.19 1.04 -21.34
CA LYS A 194 1.03 1.82 -21.62
C LYS A 194 2.23 0.90 -21.80
N LEU A 195 2.62 0.15 -20.77
CA LEU A 195 3.87 -0.63 -20.79
C LEU A 195 3.77 -1.86 -21.71
N ALA A 196 2.78 -2.72 -21.50
CA ALA A 196 2.67 -3.97 -22.26
C ALA A 196 2.32 -3.79 -23.74
N LYS A 197 1.77 -2.62 -24.13
CA LYS A 197 1.46 -2.31 -25.53
C LYS A 197 2.73 -2.05 -26.35
N CYS A 198 3.73 -1.40 -25.74
CA CYS A 198 4.98 -1.01 -26.40
C CYS A 198 6.12 -2.00 -26.14
N ALA A 199 5.96 -2.91 -25.17
CA ALA A 199 6.97 -3.90 -24.81
C ALA A 199 7.03 -5.09 -25.79
N PRO A 200 8.22 -5.70 -25.97
CA PRO A 200 8.32 -6.99 -26.63
C PRO A 200 7.53 -8.06 -25.84
N PRO A 201 7.06 -9.14 -26.51
CA PRO A 201 6.16 -10.12 -25.91
C PRO A 201 6.71 -10.76 -24.63
N GLU A 202 8.02 -11.01 -24.54
CA GLU A 202 8.70 -11.53 -23.35
C GLU A 202 8.57 -10.60 -22.14
N LYS A 203 8.93 -9.31 -22.31
CA LYS A 203 8.80 -8.30 -21.25
C LYS A 203 7.34 -8.06 -20.87
N ALA A 204 6.42 -8.13 -21.84
CA ALA A 204 4.99 -8.00 -21.60
C ALA A 204 4.45 -9.14 -20.72
N LEU A 205 4.95 -10.37 -20.85
CA LEU A 205 4.57 -11.49 -19.99
C LEU A 205 4.96 -11.26 -18.53
N ILE A 206 6.21 -10.81 -18.28
CA ILE A 206 6.69 -10.46 -16.93
C ILE A 206 5.79 -9.38 -16.31
N ILE A 207 5.42 -8.37 -17.10
CA ILE A 207 4.50 -7.32 -16.68
C ILE A 207 3.14 -7.91 -16.27
N TYR A 208 2.54 -8.77 -17.10
CA TYR A 208 1.25 -9.38 -16.79
C TYR A 208 1.30 -10.26 -15.54
N GLU A 209 2.39 -10.98 -15.30
CA GLU A 209 2.59 -11.74 -14.07
C GLU A 209 2.62 -10.84 -12.82
N LYS A 210 3.30 -9.68 -12.89
CA LYS A 210 3.27 -8.69 -11.80
C LYS A 210 1.86 -8.22 -11.51
N VAL A 211 1.05 -7.92 -12.53
CA VAL A 211 -0.35 -7.51 -12.34
C VAL A 211 -1.19 -8.61 -11.70
N LEU A 212 -1.02 -9.87 -12.11
CA LEU A 212 -1.76 -11.00 -11.53
C LEU A 212 -1.45 -11.21 -10.04
N LYS A 213 -0.22 -10.90 -9.60
CA LYS A 213 0.16 -10.96 -8.17
C LYS A 213 -0.58 -9.94 -7.30
N LEU A 214 -1.13 -8.86 -7.87
CA LEU A 214 -1.90 -7.84 -7.14
C LEU A 214 -3.27 -8.36 -6.65
N LYS A 215 -3.66 -9.59 -7.02
CA LYS A 215 -4.91 -10.28 -6.62
C LYS A 215 -6.16 -9.41 -6.87
N LEU A 216 -6.24 -8.84 -8.07
CA LEU A 216 -7.39 -8.06 -8.55
C LEU A 216 -8.60 -8.97 -8.84
N TYR A 217 -9.77 -8.37 -9.10
CA TYR A 217 -11.04 -9.08 -9.25
C TYR A 217 -10.98 -10.18 -10.31
N LYS A 218 -11.57 -11.35 -10.03
CA LYS A 218 -11.51 -12.58 -10.86
C LYS A 218 -11.89 -12.34 -12.34
N ASN A 219 -12.88 -11.49 -12.59
CA ASN A 219 -13.39 -11.22 -13.94
C ASN A 219 -12.42 -10.37 -14.79
N GLU A 220 -11.54 -9.60 -14.15
CA GLU A 220 -10.61 -8.69 -14.80
C GLU A 220 -9.32 -9.41 -15.20
N ASN A 221 -8.91 -10.42 -14.42
CA ASN A 221 -7.77 -11.28 -14.71
C ASN A 221 -7.96 -12.08 -16.01
N ALA A 222 -9.22 -12.40 -16.38
CA ALA A 222 -9.54 -13.05 -17.66
C ALA A 222 -8.98 -12.27 -18.87
N PHE A 223 -9.01 -10.93 -18.83
CA PHE A 223 -8.46 -10.11 -19.91
C PHE A 223 -6.93 -10.18 -19.95
N ILE A 224 -6.28 -10.24 -18.80
CA ILE A 224 -4.82 -10.36 -18.69
C ILE A 224 -4.36 -11.72 -19.25
N TYR A 225 -5.01 -12.81 -18.85
CA TYR A 225 -4.70 -14.14 -19.39
C TYR A 225 -4.90 -14.22 -20.91
N LYS A 226 -5.93 -13.55 -21.45
CA LYS A 226 -6.10 -13.41 -22.90
C LYS A 226 -4.92 -12.67 -23.55
N LYS A 227 -4.44 -11.60 -22.92
CA LYS A 227 -3.29 -10.83 -23.41
C LYS A 227 -1.98 -11.62 -23.33
N MET A 228 -1.80 -12.44 -22.30
CA MET A 228 -0.68 -13.39 -22.22
C MET A 228 -0.76 -14.42 -23.36
N ALA A 229 -1.94 -14.98 -23.63
CA ALA A 229 -2.13 -15.89 -24.77
C ALA A 229 -1.79 -15.22 -26.12
N GLU A 230 -2.17 -13.95 -26.32
CA GLU A 230 -1.75 -13.16 -27.49
C GLU A 230 -0.22 -13.03 -27.59
N CYS A 231 0.48 -12.83 -26.47
CA CYS A 231 1.95 -12.78 -26.44
C CYS A 231 2.58 -14.14 -26.80
N TYR A 232 2.09 -15.25 -26.22
CA TYR A 232 2.59 -16.59 -26.52
C TYR A 232 2.38 -16.99 -27.98
N ILE A 233 1.26 -16.59 -28.60
CA ILE A 233 1.05 -16.77 -30.06
C ILE A 233 2.14 -16.04 -30.86
N LYS A 234 2.49 -14.80 -30.47
CA LYS A 234 3.57 -14.05 -31.14
C LYS A 234 4.93 -14.73 -30.97
N LEU A 235 5.16 -15.37 -29.83
CA LEU A 235 6.36 -16.17 -29.54
C LEU A 235 6.33 -17.57 -30.19
N LYS A 236 5.25 -17.94 -30.88
CA LYS A 236 5.02 -19.28 -31.47
C LYS A 236 4.94 -20.41 -30.44
N GLU A 237 4.68 -20.09 -29.18
CA GLU A 237 4.43 -21.07 -28.11
C GLU A 237 2.94 -21.38 -28.00
N TYR A 238 2.44 -22.21 -28.91
CA TYR A 238 0.99 -22.43 -29.05
C TYR A 238 0.35 -23.21 -27.90
N GLU A 239 1.09 -24.11 -27.25
CA GLU A 239 0.60 -24.86 -26.08
C GLU A 239 0.33 -23.95 -24.88
N ASN A 240 1.30 -23.08 -24.57
CA ASN A 240 1.16 -22.07 -23.53
C ASN A 240 0.03 -21.09 -23.87
N ALA A 241 -0.07 -20.66 -25.14
CA ALA A 241 -1.16 -19.81 -25.58
C ALA A 241 -2.54 -20.44 -25.36
N LEU A 242 -2.71 -21.74 -25.66
CA LEU A 242 -3.96 -22.46 -25.44
C LEU A 242 -4.27 -22.58 -23.94
N LYS A 243 -3.27 -22.94 -23.11
CA LYS A 243 -3.41 -23.03 -21.65
C LYS A 243 -3.95 -21.72 -21.06
N TYR A 244 -3.32 -20.59 -21.38
CA TYR A 244 -3.74 -19.29 -20.86
C TYR A 244 -5.08 -18.81 -21.44
N LEU A 245 -5.40 -19.15 -22.69
CA LEU A 245 -6.71 -18.87 -23.28
C LEU A 245 -7.84 -19.66 -22.58
N ASN A 246 -7.60 -20.93 -22.24
CA ASN A 246 -8.57 -21.74 -21.49
C ASN A 246 -8.79 -21.21 -20.08
N ILE A 247 -7.72 -20.77 -19.40
CA ILE A 247 -7.83 -20.09 -18.10
C ILE A 247 -8.64 -18.78 -18.23
N ALA A 248 -8.43 -18.00 -19.29
CA ALA A 248 -9.22 -16.79 -19.53
C ALA A 248 -10.71 -17.09 -19.71
N LEU A 249 -11.04 -18.16 -20.44
CA LEU A 249 -12.42 -18.56 -20.74
C LEU A 249 -13.12 -19.20 -19.55
N SER A 250 -12.42 -19.94 -18.70
CA SER A 250 -12.99 -20.47 -17.46
C SER A 250 -13.39 -19.36 -16.49
N LEU A 251 -12.64 -18.27 -16.47
CA LEU A 251 -12.97 -17.07 -15.69
C LEU A 251 -14.09 -16.23 -16.34
N LYS A 252 -14.10 -16.12 -17.67
CA LYS A 252 -15.12 -15.37 -18.42
C LYS A 252 -15.44 -16.06 -19.75
N PRO A 253 -16.54 -16.84 -19.82
CA PRO A 253 -16.90 -17.62 -21.01
C PRO A 253 -17.12 -16.75 -22.27
N ASN A 254 -17.78 -15.60 -22.12
CA ASN A 254 -18.09 -14.67 -23.22
C ASN A 254 -17.05 -13.54 -23.31
N LEU A 255 -15.77 -13.88 -23.48
CA LEU A 255 -14.69 -12.90 -23.57
C LEU A 255 -14.52 -12.35 -25.00
N GLN A 256 -14.63 -11.03 -25.15
CA GLN A 256 -14.46 -10.37 -26.44
C GLN A 256 -13.05 -10.61 -27.03
N GLY A 257 -13.04 -11.08 -28.29
CA GLY A 257 -11.84 -11.38 -29.06
C GLY A 257 -11.26 -12.79 -28.83
N ALA A 258 -11.80 -13.59 -27.90
CA ALA A 258 -11.33 -14.96 -27.67
C ALA A 258 -11.56 -15.87 -28.88
N ASN A 259 -12.66 -15.70 -29.61
CA ASN A 259 -12.96 -16.50 -30.81
C ASN A 259 -11.89 -16.31 -31.91
N LYS A 260 -11.41 -15.08 -32.11
CA LYS A 260 -10.33 -14.79 -33.07
C LYS A 260 -9.03 -15.52 -32.70
N LEU A 261 -8.74 -15.63 -31.39
CA LEU A 261 -7.56 -16.35 -30.89
C LEU A 261 -7.72 -17.86 -31.07
N LYS A 262 -8.91 -18.42 -30.79
CA LYS A 262 -9.22 -19.83 -31.07
C LYS A 262 -8.99 -20.17 -32.54
N THR A 263 -9.49 -19.35 -33.46
CA THR A 263 -9.30 -19.58 -34.90
C THR A 263 -7.82 -19.57 -35.29
N LYS A 264 -7.02 -18.63 -34.77
CA LYS A 264 -5.57 -18.58 -35.02
C LYS A 264 -4.85 -19.81 -34.47
N LEU A 265 -5.21 -20.28 -33.29
CA LEU A 265 -4.61 -21.49 -32.71
C LEU A 265 -4.98 -22.75 -33.52
N LYS A 266 -6.23 -22.86 -33.99
CA LYS A 266 -6.68 -23.95 -34.87
C LYS A 266 -5.98 -23.97 -36.23
N GLN A 267 -5.63 -22.81 -36.77
CA GLN A 267 -4.86 -22.72 -38.03
C GLN A 267 -3.43 -23.24 -37.92
N HIS A 268 -2.81 -23.12 -36.74
CA HIS A 268 -1.43 -23.55 -36.52
C HIS A 268 -1.29 -24.98 -36.00
N ASN A 269 -2.34 -25.54 -35.40
CA ASN A 269 -2.37 -26.95 -35.03
C ASN A 269 -3.84 -27.47 -34.99
N PRO A 270 -4.25 -28.31 -35.95
CA PRO A 270 -5.62 -28.83 -36.04
C PRO A 270 -6.04 -29.66 -34.81
N ASN A 271 -5.07 -30.22 -34.08
CA ASN A 271 -5.31 -31.01 -32.87
C ASN A 271 -5.74 -30.18 -31.65
N PHE A 272 -5.74 -28.84 -31.73
CA PHE A 272 -6.32 -27.97 -30.69
C PHE A 272 -7.84 -27.79 -30.82
N ALA A 273 -8.51 -28.65 -31.57
CA ALA A 273 -9.95 -28.80 -31.53
C ALA A 273 -10.38 -29.32 -30.14
N MET A 274 -10.81 -28.40 -29.28
CA MET A 274 -12.03 -28.64 -28.50
C MET A 274 -13.21 -28.78 -29.45
#